data_AF-A0A8T4QED9-F1
#
_entry.id   AF-A0A8T4QED9-F1
#
_cell.length_a   1.000
_cell.length_b   1.000
_cell.length_c   1.000
_cell.angle_alpha   90.00
_cell.angle_beta   90.00
_cell.angle_gamma   90.00
#
_symmetry.space_group_name_H-M   'P 1'
#
loop_
_entity.id
_entity.type
_entity.pdbx_description
1 polymer ?
#
loop_
_entity_poly.entity_id
_entity_poly.type
_entity_poly.pdbx_seq_one_letter_code
_entity_poly.pdbx_strand_id
1 'polypeptide(L)'
;MIYPRSEIGEFQQHEETSNSDFDEGLVQSLVEGNKERSEQGRMLESSINQGLFSFNPEHLYDKLVQDYNAAEKIYGEGMLRAVTGDDPNALKKNLRFPEYKKQLKEKIKHKAEQMKREGLLQKDYSITEKGFELASLTLYTEELDKLETKGLGERKSKDKSHYGERMDVKDYRKGDRYKDITIKKSIRHAIRRGHLKLEVEDLKVHERESRGKIYVIYGLDASGSMKGDKIGMCKKAGVALAYRAIQERD
;
A
#
# COMPACT_ATOMS: atom_id res chain seq x y z
N MET A 1 2.99 45.49 12.42
CA MET A 1 3.32 44.29 13.20
C MET A 1 3.55 43.17 12.18
N ILE A 2 4.82 42.92 11.86
CA ILE A 2 5.28 42.05 10.78
C ILE A 2 5.69 40.74 11.44
N TYR A 3 5.04 39.64 11.13
CA TYR A 3 5.45 38.32 11.61
C TYR A 3 6.77 37.91 10.96
N PRO A 4 7.74 37.35 11.71
CA PRO A 4 8.98 36.85 11.15
C PRO A 4 8.71 35.56 10.37
N ARG A 5 9.31 35.46 9.18
CA ARG A 5 9.42 34.20 8.42
C ARG A 5 10.26 33.23 9.24
N SER A 6 9.63 32.23 9.83
CA SER A 6 10.32 31.05 10.34
C SER A 6 10.87 30.24 9.16
N GLU A 7 12.13 29.88 9.29
CA GLU A 7 12.95 29.08 8.38
C GLU A 7 12.20 27.82 7.91
N ILE A 8 12.03 27.69 6.60
CA ILE A 8 11.59 26.45 5.97
C ILE A 8 12.81 25.51 6.05
N GLY A 9 12.75 24.57 7.00
CA GLY A 9 13.75 23.52 7.14
C GLY A 9 13.96 22.79 5.82
N GLU A 10 15.22 22.56 5.49
CA GLU A 10 15.67 21.81 4.33
C GLU A 10 14.97 20.44 4.29
N PHE A 11 14.10 20.24 3.29
CA PHE A 11 13.57 18.94 2.97
C PHE A 11 14.73 18.06 2.50
N GLN A 12 15.20 17.17 3.37
CA GLN A 12 16.11 16.10 3.00
C GLN A 12 15.48 15.31 1.85
N GLN A 13 16.22 15.22 0.76
CA GLN A 13 15.92 14.35 -0.37
C GLN A 13 15.92 12.91 0.14
N HIS A 14 14.74 12.35 0.41
CA HIS A 14 14.62 10.92 0.55
C HIS A 14 14.78 10.27 -0.81
N GLU A 15 15.76 9.38 -0.87
CA GLU A 15 16.18 8.56 -1.99
C GLU A 15 15.03 7.79 -2.62
N GLU A 16 15.24 7.44 -3.88
CA GLU A 16 14.37 6.63 -4.74
C GLU A 16 14.01 5.30 -4.06
N THR A 17 12.79 5.20 -3.51
CA THR A 17 12.23 3.89 -3.13
C THR A 17 11.79 3.16 -4.39
N SER A 18 12.73 2.41 -4.96
CA SER A 18 12.49 1.38 -5.97
C SER A 18 11.51 0.33 -5.43
N ASN A 19 10.66 -0.20 -6.31
CA ASN A 19 9.80 -1.36 -6.06
C ASN A 19 10.58 -2.55 -5.46
N SER A 20 10.66 -2.72 -4.13
CA SER A 20 10.94 -4.01 -3.44
C SER A 20 11.03 -3.93 -1.88
N ASP A 21 10.36 -3.00 -1.19
CA ASP A 21 10.58 -2.86 0.27
C ASP A 21 9.78 -3.83 1.15
N PHE A 22 8.88 -4.63 0.59
CA PHE A 22 8.20 -5.68 1.34
C PHE A 22 8.96 -7.01 1.22
N ASP A 23 9.16 -7.70 2.34
CA ASP A 23 9.69 -9.07 2.36
C ASP A 23 8.88 -9.94 1.38
N GLU A 24 9.50 -10.37 0.27
CA GLU A 24 8.87 -11.16 -0.79
C GLU A 24 8.18 -12.41 -0.21
N GLY A 25 8.73 -12.98 0.87
CA GLY A 25 8.15 -14.13 1.56
C GLY A 25 6.86 -13.80 2.34
N LEU A 26 6.69 -12.55 2.80
CA LEU A 26 5.42 -12.09 3.39
C LEU A 26 4.36 -11.91 2.30
N VAL A 27 4.72 -11.23 1.23
CA VAL A 27 3.82 -10.97 0.08
C VAL A 27 3.33 -12.29 -0.50
N GLN A 28 4.25 -13.20 -0.83
CA GLN A 28 3.91 -14.50 -1.41
C GLN A 28 2.99 -15.31 -0.50
N SER A 29 3.25 -15.36 0.80
CA SER A 29 2.42 -16.13 1.74
C SER A 29 0.98 -15.60 1.89
N LEU A 30 0.77 -14.29 1.75
CA LEU A 30 -0.56 -13.68 1.79
C LEU A 30 -1.31 -13.97 0.49
N VAL A 31 -0.63 -13.82 -0.65
CA VAL A 31 -1.18 -14.09 -1.99
C VAL A 31 -1.49 -15.58 -2.20
N GLU A 32 -0.65 -16.48 -1.67
CA GLU A 32 -0.85 -17.93 -1.71
C GLU A 32 -1.95 -18.42 -0.74
N GLY A 33 -2.60 -17.50 -0.01
CA GLY A 33 -3.76 -17.82 0.82
C GLY A 33 -3.43 -18.60 2.08
N ASN A 34 -2.26 -18.37 2.70
CA ASN A 34 -1.99 -18.90 4.03
C ASN A 34 -2.95 -18.27 5.04
N LYS A 35 -4.03 -19.00 5.35
CA LYS A 35 -5.13 -18.56 6.20
C LYS A 35 -4.66 -18.02 7.55
N GLU A 36 -3.63 -18.63 8.12
CA GLU A 36 -3.11 -18.26 9.43
C GLU A 36 -2.38 -16.91 9.41
N ARG A 37 -1.54 -16.67 8.39
CA ARG A 37 -0.89 -15.37 8.20
C ARG A 37 -1.88 -14.27 7.85
N SER A 38 -2.90 -14.58 7.05
CA SER A 38 -3.99 -13.64 6.76
C SER A 38 -4.74 -13.24 8.04
N GLU A 39 -5.04 -14.19 8.91
CA GLU A 39 -5.68 -13.92 10.21
C GLU A 39 -4.80 -13.08 11.14
N GLN A 40 -3.49 -13.36 11.20
CA GLN A 40 -2.54 -12.55 11.97
C GLN A 40 -2.40 -11.12 11.42
N GLY A 41 -2.37 -10.97 10.10
CA GLY A 41 -2.34 -9.67 9.43
C GLY A 41 -3.58 -8.84 9.76
N ARG A 42 -4.77 -9.45 9.70
CA ARG A 42 -6.04 -8.81 10.11
C ARG A 42 -6.05 -8.43 11.59
N MET A 43 -5.53 -9.30 12.45
CA MET A 43 -5.41 -9.04 13.88
C MET A 43 -4.53 -7.81 14.15
N LEU A 44 -3.35 -7.73 13.52
CA LEU A 44 -2.43 -6.62 13.67
C LEU A 44 -3.02 -5.33 13.11
N GLU A 45 -3.62 -5.38 11.93
CA GLU A 45 -4.33 -4.25 11.30
C GLU A 45 -5.41 -3.68 12.23
N SER A 46 -6.27 -4.55 12.78
CA SER A 46 -7.32 -4.17 13.72
C SER A 46 -6.75 -3.57 15.01
N SER A 47 -5.67 -4.15 15.54
CA SER A 47 -5.00 -3.66 16.75
C SER A 47 -4.44 -2.24 16.54
N ILE A 48 -3.73 -2.03 15.43
CA ILE A 48 -3.16 -0.74 15.05
C ILE A 48 -4.26 0.30 14.87
N ASN A 49 -5.39 -0.08 14.27
CA ASN A 49 -6.53 0.82 14.10
C ASN A 49 -7.17 1.24 15.44
N GLN A 50 -7.10 0.41 16.48
CA GLN A 50 -7.52 0.78 17.82
C GLN A 50 -6.46 1.58 18.60
N GLY A 51 -5.27 1.79 18.02
CA GLY A 51 -4.13 2.42 18.68
C GLY A 51 -3.40 1.49 19.66
N LEU A 52 -3.54 0.18 19.47
CA LEU A 52 -2.86 -0.83 20.26
C LEU A 52 -1.61 -1.32 19.52
N PHE A 53 -0.44 -0.92 20.01
CA PHE A 53 0.86 -1.31 19.46
C PHE A 53 1.51 -2.50 20.17
N SER A 54 0.77 -3.14 21.08
CA SER A 54 1.23 -4.29 21.86
C SER A 54 0.09 -5.27 22.10
N PHE A 55 0.40 -6.57 22.07
CA PHE A 55 -0.56 -7.65 22.28
C PHE A 55 -0.26 -8.45 23.56
N ASN A 56 -0.66 -7.93 24.71
CA ASN A 56 -0.45 -8.65 25.97
C ASN A 56 -1.59 -9.67 26.23
N PRO A 57 -1.32 -10.99 26.19
CA PRO A 57 -2.34 -12.03 26.26
C PRO A 57 -3.04 -12.11 27.62
N GLU A 58 -2.32 -11.88 28.72
CA GLU A 58 -2.89 -11.93 30.08
C GLU A 58 -3.84 -10.75 30.29
N HIS A 59 -3.44 -9.55 29.90
CA HIS A 59 -4.29 -8.36 29.99
C HIS A 59 -5.55 -8.46 29.11
N LEU A 60 -5.42 -9.01 27.90
CA LEU A 60 -6.59 -9.28 27.05
C LEU A 60 -7.55 -10.25 27.73
N TYR A 61 -7.03 -11.38 28.21
CA TYR A 61 -7.83 -12.41 28.87
C TYR A 61 -8.56 -11.86 30.11
N ASP A 62 -7.83 -11.17 30.99
CA ASP A 62 -8.39 -10.62 32.22
C ASP A 62 -9.53 -9.65 31.93
N LYS A 63 -9.36 -8.77 30.92
CA LYS A 63 -10.41 -7.85 30.50
C LYS A 63 -11.62 -8.57 29.91
N LEU A 64 -11.41 -9.58 29.07
CA LEU A 64 -12.50 -10.38 28.50
C LEU A 64 -13.34 -11.06 29.58
N VAL A 65 -12.70 -11.60 30.61
CA VAL A 65 -13.38 -12.32 31.70
C VAL A 65 -14.05 -11.38 32.69
N GLN A 66 -13.44 -10.23 33.00
CA GLN A 66 -13.98 -9.25 33.95
C GLN A 66 -15.13 -8.43 33.36
N ASP A 67 -14.93 -7.84 32.18
CA ASP A 67 -15.91 -7.02 31.50
C ASP A 67 -15.73 -7.11 29.98
N TYR A 68 -16.51 -8.01 29.38
CA TYR A 68 -16.52 -8.21 27.93
C TYR A 68 -16.83 -6.91 27.16
N ASN A 69 -17.75 -6.07 27.63
CA ASN A 69 -18.14 -4.87 26.86
C ASN A 69 -17.00 -3.83 26.87
N ALA A 70 -16.27 -3.73 27.98
CA ALA A 70 -15.07 -2.90 28.03
C ALA A 70 -13.96 -3.45 27.14
N ALA A 71 -13.75 -4.77 27.14
CA ALA A 71 -12.78 -5.42 26.27
C ALA A 71 -13.11 -5.20 24.78
N GLU A 72 -14.36 -5.40 24.39
CA GLU A 72 -14.84 -5.17 23.02
C GLU A 72 -14.60 -3.73 22.55
N LYS A 73 -14.79 -2.73 23.43
CA LYS A 73 -14.48 -1.33 23.11
C LYS A 73 -12.99 -1.04 22.96
N ILE A 74 -12.13 -1.72 23.72
CA ILE A 74 -10.68 -1.50 23.70
C ILE A 74 -10.04 -2.18 22.49
N TYR A 75 -10.37 -3.46 22.30
CA TYR A 75 -9.70 -4.32 21.33
C TYR A 75 -10.44 -4.35 19.97
N GLY A 76 -11.74 -4.08 19.97
CA GLY A 76 -12.58 -4.15 18.78
C GLY A 76 -12.94 -5.59 18.38
N GLU A 77 -14.05 -5.73 17.67
CA GLU A 77 -14.59 -7.03 17.25
C GLU A 77 -13.64 -7.80 16.32
N GLY A 78 -12.99 -7.10 15.37
CA GLY A 78 -12.07 -7.71 14.41
C GLY A 78 -10.88 -8.39 15.08
N MET A 79 -10.25 -7.71 16.05
CA MET A 79 -9.15 -8.26 16.82
C MET A 79 -9.60 -9.46 17.67
N LEU A 80 -10.74 -9.33 18.37
CA LEU A 80 -11.27 -10.42 19.21
C LEU A 80 -11.57 -11.66 18.36
N ARG A 81 -12.20 -11.50 17.20
CA ARG A 81 -12.46 -12.59 16.27
C ARG A 81 -11.16 -13.23 15.76
N ALA A 82 -10.17 -12.43 15.38
CA ALA A 82 -8.91 -12.94 14.84
C ALA A 82 -8.04 -13.67 15.89
N VAL A 83 -8.08 -13.21 17.15
CA VAL A 83 -7.35 -13.86 18.26
C VAL A 83 -8.03 -15.14 18.71
N THR A 84 -9.35 -15.12 18.84
CA THR A 84 -10.10 -16.21 19.51
C THR A 84 -10.64 -17.25 18.53
N GLY A 85 -10.81 -16.86 17.26
CA GLY A 85 -11.48 -17.64 16.21
C GLY A 85 -13.01 -17.64 16.33
N ASP A 86 -13.55 -17.01 17.36
CA ASP A 86 -14.98 -17.03 17.67
C ASP A 86 -15.64 -15.67 17.33
N ASP A 87 -16.93 -15.69 17.02
CA ASP A 87 -17.69 -14.45 16.87
C ASP A 87 -17.84 -13.73 18.23
N PRO A 88 -17.70 -12.40 18.30
CA PRO A 88 -17.93 -11.58 19.49
C PRO A 88 -19.17 -12.00 20.32
N ASN A 89 -20.30 -12.27 19.65
CA ASN A 89 -21.53 -12.66 20.33
C ASN A 89 -21.44 -14.06 20.95
N ALA A 90 -20.78 -14.99 20.27
CA ALA A 90 -20.54 -16.34 20.78
C ALA A 90 -19.58 -16.28 21.98
N LEU A 91 -18.52 -15.47 21.88
CA LEU A 91 -17.56 -15.26 22.94
C LEU A 91 -18.27 -14.75 24.22
N LYS A 92 -19.08 -13.69 24.11
CA LYS A 92 -19.86 -13.13 25.22
C LYS A 92 -20.77 -14.15 25.89
N LYS A 93 -21.44 -15.01 25.11
CA LYS A 93 -22.33 -16.06 25.63
C LYS A 93 -21.56 -17.18 26.32
N ASN A 94 -20.39 -17.54 25.80
CA ASN A 94 -19.61 -18.70 26.27
C ASN A 94 -18.70 -18.37 27.47
N LEU A 95 -18.36 -17.10 27.67
CA LEU A 95 -17.56 -16.64 28.81
C LEU A 95 -18.13 -16.98 30.18
N ARG A 96 -19.40 -17.37 30.30
CA ARG A 96 -19.97 -17.88 31.57
C ARG A 96 -19.43 -19.26 31.97
N PHE A 97 -18.95 -20.06 31.02
CA PHE A 97 -18.51 -21.44 31.27
C PHE A 97 -17.03 -21.48 31.68
N PRO A 98 -16.68 -22.05 32.85
CA PRO A 98 -15.29 -22.10 33.32
C PRO A 98 -14.34 -22.87 32.39
N GLU A 99 -14.83 -23.93 31.75
CA GLU A 99 -14.04 -24.73 30.80
C GLU A 99 -13.67 -23.92 29.56
N TYR A 100 -14.62 -23.16 29.03
CA TYR A 100 -14.38 -22.24 27.92
C TYR A 100 -13.38 -21.16 28.32
N LYS A 101 -13.47 -20.60 29.53
CA LYS A 101 -12.47 -19.63 30.03
C LYS A 101 -11.05 -20.21 30.05
N LYS A 102 -10.88 -21.48 30.43
CA LYS A 102 -9.56 -22.14 30.42
C LYS A 102 -9.05 -22.31 28.99
N GLN A 103 -9.88 -22.83 28.09
CA GLN A 103 -9.54 -23.01 26.69
C GLN A 103 -9.21 -21.68 26.00
N LEU A 104 -9.98 -20.63 26.27
CA LEU A 104 -9.77 -19.29 25.73
C LEU A 104 -8.42 -18.72 26.17
N LYS A 105 -8.04 -18.90 27.44
CA LYS A 105 -6.74 -18.46 27.96
C LYS A 105 -5.59 -19.11 27.18
N GLU A 106 -5.64 -20.42 27.03
CA GLU A 106 -4.62 -21.17 26.29
C GLU A 106 -4.57 -20.79 24.82
N LYS A 107 -5.72 -20.58 24.17
CA LYS A 107 -5.78 -20.09 22.77
C LYS A 107 -5.09 -18.75 22.60
N ILE A 108 -5.46 -17.76 23.42
CA ILE A 108 -4.88 -16.40 23.37
C ILE A 108 -3.36 -16.46 23.56
N LYS A 109 -2.90 -17.22 24.56
CA LYS A 109 -1.49 -17.38 24.87
C LYS A 109 -0.73 -18.08 23.74
N HIS A 110 -1.28 -19.17 23.20
CA HIS A 110 -0.68 -19.89 22.08
C HIS A 110 -0.52 -18.99 20.85
N LYS A 111 -1.54 -18.18 20.52
CA LYS A 111 -1.48 -17.24 19.40
C LYS A 111 -0.39 -16.18 19.62
N ALA A 112 -0.28 -15.62 20.83
CA ALA A 112 0.76 -14.66 21.17
C ALA A 112 2.18 -15.23 21.00
N GLU A 113 2.41 -16.43 21.54
CA GLU A 113 3.72 -17.10 21.45
C GLU A 113 4.05 -17.54 20.02
N GLN A 114 3.05 -17.93 19.24
CA GLN A 114 3.22 -18.17 17.82
C GLN A 114 3.68 -16.92 17.07
N MET A 115 3.00 -15.79 17.27
CA MET A 115 3.38 -14.52 16.61
C MET A 115 4.78 -14.04 17.04
N LYS A 116 5.22 -14.35 18.26
CA LYS A 116 6.61 -14.14 18.68
C LYS A 116 7.59 -15.01 17.90
N ARG A 117 7.30 -16.32 17.76
CA ARG A 117 8.15 -17.26 17.01
C ARG A 117 8.30 -16.85 15.54
N GLU A 118 7.26 -16.28 14.96
CA GLU A 118 7.25 -15.81 13.58
C GLU A 118 7.90 -14.41 13.40
N GLY A 119 8.30 -13.78 14.50
CA GLY A 119 8.95 -12.47 14.52
C GLY A 119 7.99 -11.32 14.28
N LEU A 120 6.68 -11.50 14.48
CA LEU A 120 5.67 -10.43 14.36
C LEU A 120 5.55 -9.62 15.66
N LEU A 121 5.82 -10.26 16.81
CA LEU A 121 5.84 -9.63 18.13
C LEU A 121 7.22 -9.73 18.78
N GLN A 122 7.59 -8.71 19.55
CA GLN A 122 8.76 -8.71 20.40
C GLN A 122 8.53 -9.53 21.68
N LYS A 123 9.58 -9.70 22.49
CA LYS A 123 9.53 -10.42 23.78
C LYS A 123 8.54 -9.80 24.76
N ASP A 124 8.41 -8.49 24.75
CA ASP A 124 7.48 -7.69 25.57
C ASP A 124 6.07 -7.58 24.96
N TYR A 125 5.80 -8.32 23.88
CA TYR A 125 4.57 -8.31 23.11
C TYR A 125 4.29 -7.02 22.30
N SER A 126 5.26 -6.11 22.16
CA SER A 126 5.14 -5.00 21.20
C SER A 126 5.18 -5.51 19.75
N ILE A 127 4.50 -4.81 18.84
CA ILE A 127 4.49 -5.14 17.41
C ILE A 127 5.86 -4.78 16.81
N THR A 128 6.44 -5.72 16.06
CA THR A 128 7.70 -5.50 15.32
C THR A 128 7.45 -4.77 14.00
N GLU A 129 8.51 -4.25 13.38
CA GLU A 129 8.45 -3.69 12.02
C GLU A 129 7.84 -4.67 11.00
N LYS A 130 8.28 -5.93 11.04
CA LYS A 130 7.69 -7.03 10.25
C LYS A 130 6.19 -7.21 10.48
N GLY A 131 5.73 -7.01 11.72
CA GLY A 131 4.32 -7.02 12.07
C GLY A 131 3.55 -5.84 11.47
N PHE A 132 4.14 -4.64 11.46
CA PHE A 132 3.57 -3.47 10.78
C PHE A 132 3.50 -3.67 9.26
N GLU A 133 4.54 -4.24 8.66
CA GLU A 133 4.56 -4.58 7.23
C GLU A 133 3.44 -5.56 6.88
N LEU A 134 3.29 -6.65 7.65
CA LEU A 134 2.23 -7.64 7.42
C LEU A 134 0.83 -7.01 7.53
N ALA A 135 0.62 -6.12 8.50
CA ALA A 135 -0.64 -5.39 8.64
C ALA A 135 -0.91 -4.47 7.44
N SER A 136 0.10 -3.73 6.97
CA SER A 136 0.01 -2.88 5.78
C SER A 136 -0.28 -3.69 4.52
N LEU A 137 0.41 -4.82 4.31
CA LEU A 137 0.18 -5.71 3.18
C LEU A 137 -1.24 -6.29 3.19
N THR A 138 -1.74 -6.66 4.37
CA THR A 138 -3.11 -7.16 4.52
C THR A 138 -4.13 -6.09 4.12
N LEU A 139 -3.93 -4.86 4.60
CA LEU A 139 -4.75 -3.70 4.22
C LEU A 139 -4.72 -3.48 2.70
N TYR A 140 -3.54 -3.47 2.08
CA TYR A 140 -3.41 -3.28 0.63
C TYR A 140 -4.12 -4.39 -0.14
N THR A 141 -3.91 -5.65 0.24
CA THR A 141 -4.50 -6.81 -0.44
C THR A 141 -6.02 -6.78 -0.37
N GLU A 142 -6.59 -6.53 0.82
CA GLU A 142 -8.04 -6.45 1.00
C GLU A 142 -8.71 -5.33 0.19
N GLU A 143 -8.00 -4.24 -0.09
CA GLU A 143 -8.53 -3.15 -0.90
C GLU A 143 -8.29 -3.38 -2.40
N LEU A 144 -7.12 -3.87 -2.80
CA LEU A 144 -6.82 -4.16 -4.19
C LEU A 144 -7.69 -5.29 -4.76
N ASP A 145 -8.00 -6.33 -3.98
CA ASP A 145 -8.91 -7.41 -4.39
C ASP A 145 -10.31 -6.89 -4.78
N LYS A 146 -10.72 -5.75 -4.24
CA LYS A 146 -12.02 -5.12 -4.55
C LYS A 146 -11.97 -4.21 -5.78
N LEU A 147 -10.79 -3.90 -6.29
CA LEU A 147 -10.58 -2.86 -7.29
C LEU A 147 -10.11 -3.50 -8.61
N GLU A 148 -10.98 -3.58 -9.62
CA GLU A 148 -10.62 -4.11 -10.95
C GLU A 148 -9.43 -3.34 -11.56
N THR A 149 -8.34 -4.03 -11.92
CA THR A 149 -7.17 -3.41 -12.57
C THR A 149 -7.42 -3.13 -14.06
N LYS A 150 -7.34 -1.86 -14.47
CA LYS A 150 -7.19 -1.46 -15.88
C LYS A 150 -5.98 -0.53 -16.06
N GLY A 151 -4.81 -1.11 -16.35
CA GLY A 151 -3.61 -0.41 -16.81
C GLY A 151 -2.70 0.18 -15.72
N LEU A 152 -1.49 0.56 -16.12
CA LEU A 152 -0.51 1.30 -15.31
C LEU A 152 -0.63 2.79 -15.63
N GLY A 153 -0.61 3.64 -14.59
CA GLY A 153 -0.72 5.09 -14.71
C GLY A 153 0.44 5.72 -15.46
N GLU A 154 0.13 6.49 -16.50
CA GLU A 154 1.12 7.22 -17.30
C GLU A 154 0.62 8.63 -17.57
N ARG A 155 1.11 9.60 -16.81
CA ARG A 155 0.90 11.01 -17.14
C ARG A 155 1.90 11.44 -18.20
N LYS A 156 1.40 11.72 -19.41
CA LYS A 156 2.22 12.29 -20.49
C LYS A 156 2.59 13.73 -20.11
N SER A 157 3.87 14.00 -19.91
CA SER A 157 4.33 15.39 -19.83
C SER A 157 4.44 15.96 -21.25
N LYS A 158 4.00 17.20 -21.45
CA LYS A 158 4.17 17.92 -22.73
C LYS A 158 5.61 18.42 -22.95
N ASP A 159 6.50 18.22 -21.98
CA ASP A 159 7.87 18.68 -22.07
C ASP A 159 8.75 17.69 -22.86
N LYS A 160 9.40 18.23 -23.89
CA LYS A 160 10.31 17.46 -24.75
C LYS A 160 11.56 17.10 -23.95
N SER A 161 11.89 15.80 -23.90
CA SER A 161 13.07 15.30 -23.20
C SER A 161 13.97 14.51 -24.13
N HIS A 162 15.27 14.79 -24.11
CA HIS A 162 16.25 14.07 -24.91
C HIS A 162 16.38 12.58 -24.56
N TYR A 163 15.94 12.18 -23.36
CA TYR A 163 16.00 10.82 -22.84
C TYR A 163 14.62 10.23 -22.52
N GLY A 164 13.54 10.90 -22.97
CA GLY A 164 12.16 10.46 -22.80
C GLY A 164 11.75 9.27 -23.66
N GLU A 165 10.52 8.79 -23.47
CA GLU A 165 9.95 7.69 -24.26
C GLU A 165 9.64 8.14 -25.69
N ARG A 166 9.80 7.23 -26.66
CA ARG A 166 9.53 7.52 -28.09
C ARG A 166 8.01 7.52 -28.31
N MET A 167 7.48 8.68 -28.66
CA MET A 167 6.05 8.87 -28.89
C MET A 167 5.76 9.07 -30.38
N ASP A 168 5.35 10.27 -30.75
CA ASP A 168 4.89 10.59 -32.08
C ASP A 168 6.06 10.85 -33.05
N VAL A 169 5.75 11.01 -34.33
CA VAL A 169 6.75 11.15 -35.38
C VAL A 169 6.48 12.40 -36.21
N LYS A 170 7.46 13.31 -36.21
CA LYS A 170 7.46 14.53 -37.01
C LYS A 170 8.47 14.46 -38.17
N ASP A 171 8.39 15.42 -39.08
CA ASP A 171 9.40 15.63 -40.11
C ASP A 171 10.69 16.19 -39.50
N TYR A 172 11.83 15.73 -40.02
CA TYR A 172 13.15 16.15 -39.57
C TYR A 172 13.38 17.64 -39.85
N ARG A 173 13.95 18.35 -38.87
CA ARG A 173 14.47 19.71 -39.02
C ARG A 173 15.92 19.77 -38.58
N LYS A 174 16.67 20.73 -39.14
CA LYS A 174 18.06 21.00 -38.75
C LYS A 174 18.09 21.37 -37.25
N GLY A 175 18.74 20.52 -36.44
CA GLY A 175 18.73 20.59 -34.97
C GLY A 175 18.13 19.36 -34.29
N ASP A 176 17.38 18.52 -35.00
CA ASP A 176 16.92 17.24 -34.48
C ASP A 176 18.06 16.22 -34.39
N ARG A 177 18.02 15.35 -33.38
CA ARG A 177 19.06 14.34 -33.14
C ARG A 177 18.98 13.21 -34.18
N TYR A 178 20.11 12.92 -34.82
CA TYR A 178 20.21 11.80 -35.76
C TYR A 178 19.85 10.43 -35.15
N LYS A 179 20.10 10.23 -33.85
CA LYS A 179 19.79 8.99 -33.11
C LYS A 179 18.28 8.71 -33.02
N ASP A 180 17.44 9.73 -33.18
CA ASP A 180 15.98 9.61 -33.06
C ASP A 180 15.28 9.51 -34.43
N ILE A 181 16.04 9.49 -35.53
CA ILE A 181 15.51 9.24 -36.87
C ILE A 181 14.91 7.84 -36.95
N THR A 182 13.69 7.76 -37.47
CA THR A 182 12.98 6.51 -37.68
C THR A 182 13.14 6.04 -39.12
N ILE A 183 14.11 5.14 -39.34
CA ILE A 183 14.46 4.64 -40.68
C ILE A 183 13.23 4.05 -41.38
N LYS A 184 12.46 3.20 -40.69
CA LYS A 184 11.29 2.52 -41.26
C LYS A 184 10.22 3.49 -41.76
N LYS A 185 9.89 4.54 -40.99
CA LYS A 185 8.88 5.52 -41.41
C LYS A 185 9.44 6.48 -42.47
N SER A 186 10.74 6.80 -42.41
CA SER A 186 11.40 7.65 -43.43
C SER A 186 11.43 6.97 -44.80
N ILE A 187 11.84 5.69 -44.86
CA ILE A 187 11.83 4.89 -46.10
C ILE A 187 10.41 4.79 -46.67
N ARG A 188 9.42 4.50 -45.83
CA ARG A 188 8.01 4.42 -46.26
C ARG A 188 7.52 5.75 -46.84
N HIS A 189 7.98 6.88 -46.30
CA HIS A 189 7.62 8.20 -46.79
C HIS A 189 8.28 8.51 -48.13
N ALA A 190 9.58 8.20 -48.29
CA ALA A 190 10.32 8.34 -49.54
C ALA A 190 9.69 7.51 -50.69
N ILE A 191 9.35 6.25 -50.42
CA ILE A 191 8.68 5.37 -51.40
C ILE A 191 7.33 5.97 -51.84
N ARG A 192 6.55 6.52 -50.89
CA ARG A 192 5.26 7.12 -51.21
C ARG A 192 5.39 8.35 -52.13
N ARG A 193 6.50 9.09 -52.02
CA ARG A 193 6.81 10.23 -52.89
C ARG A 193 7.47 9.84 -54.21
N GLY A 194 7.76 8.56 -54.41
CA GLY A 194 8.43 8.06 -55.62
C GLY A 194 9.94 8.33 -55.66
N HIS A 195 10.55 8.62 -54.51
CA HIS A 195 11.98 8.89 -54.45
C HIS A 195 12.78 7.58 -54.56
N LEU A 196 13.81 7.59 -55.41
CA LEU A 196 14.74 6.46 -55.59
C LEU A 196 15.90 6.46 -54.58
N LYS A 197 16.10 7.59 -53.88
CA LYS A 197 17.09 7.77 -52.83
C LYS A 197 16.44 8.50 -51.66
N LEU A 198 16.93 8.25 -50.45
CA LEU A 198 16.41 8.89 -49.25
C LEU A 198 16.89 10.35 -49.22
N GLU A 199 15.97 11.30 -49.31
CA GLU A 199 16.29 12.72 -49.22
C GLU A 199 16.01 13.26 -47.81
N VAL A 200 16.59 14.43 -47.48
CA VAL A 200 16.43 15.04 -46.15
C VAL A 200 14.95 15.31 -45.82
N GLU A 201 14.16 15.64 -46.84
CA GLU A 201 12.72 15.91 -46.75
C GLU A 201 11.89 14.67 -46.43
N ASP A 202 12.47 13.48 -46.55
CA ASP A 202 11.83 12.21 -46.24
C ASP A 202 12.13 11.73 -44.82
N LEU A 203 13.10 12.35 -44.16
CA LEU A 203 13.52 11.96 -42.82
C LEU A 203 12.43 12.30 -41.81
N LYS A 204 12.10 11.29 -41.00
CA LYS A 204 11.16 11.39 -39.90
C LYS A 204 11.86 11.07 -38.59
N VAL A 205 11.48 11.78 -37.52
CA VAL A 205 12.12 11.71 -36.19
C VAL A 205 11.07 11.39 -35.14
N HIS A 206 11.41 10.52 -34.19
CA HIS A 206 10.61 10.31 -32.98
C HIS A 206 10.72 11.52 -32.06
N GLU A 207 9.58 12.10 -31.68
CA GLU A 207 9.54 13.00 -30.54
C GLU A 207 9.64 12.18 -29.25
N ARG A 208 10.39 12.70 -28.28
CA ARG A 208 10.56 12.11 -26.97
C ARG A 208 9.98 13.03 -25.90
N GLU A 209 9.12 12.48 -25.07
CA GLU A 209 8.49 13.20 -23.95
C GLU A 209 9.02 12.65 -22.63
N SER A 210 9.26 13.54 -21.65
CA SER A 210 9.56 13.09 -20.29
C SER A 210 8.37 12.38 -19.68
N ARG A 211 8.60 11.29 -18.94
CA ARG A 211 7.58 10.78 -18.00
C ARG A 211 7.49 11.78 -16.85
N GLY A 212 6.31 12.37 -16.65
CA GLY A 212 6.04 13.17 -15.46
C GLY A 212 6.00 12.26 -14.24
N LYS A 213 6.69 12.63 -13.16
CA LYS A 213 6.48 11.97 -11.85
C LYS A 213 5.14 12.46 -11.31
N ILE A 214 4.23 11.53 -11.03
CA ILE A 214 2.97 11.81 -10.33
C ILE A 214 3.25 11.64 -8.84
N TYR A 215 3.00 12.69 -8.06
CA TYR A 215 3.03 12.60 -6.60
C TYR A 215 1.61 12.69 -6.09
N VAL A 216 1.14 11.63 -5.43
CA VAL A 216 -0.14 11.65 -4.73
C VAL A 216 0.13 11.99 -3.27
N ILE A 217 -0.30 13.18 -2.83
CA ILE A 217 -0.12 13.64 -1.45
C ILE A 217 -1.44 13.45 -0.71
N TYR A 218 -1.43 12.57 0.30
CA TYR A 218 -2.59 12.36 1.16
C TYR A 218 -2.58 13.29 2.37
N GLY A 219 -3.52 14.22 2.39
CA GLY A 219 -3.88 14.95 3.61
C GLY A 219 -4.94 14.17 4.37
N LEU A 220 -4.53 13.26 5.26
CA LEU A 220 -5.46 12.55 6.15
C LEU A 220 -5.61 13.34 7.44
N ASP A 221 -6.72 14.07 7.59
CA ASP A 221 -7.10 14.70 8.86
C ASP A 221 -7.59 13.62 9.83
N ALA A 222 -6.73 13.21 10.75
CA ALA A 222 -7.05 12.25 11.78
C ALA A 222 -7.32 12.96 13.11
N SER A 223 -8.60 13.14 13.45
CA SER A 223 -8.94 13.61 14.80
C SER A 223 -8.66 12.53 15.85
N GLY A 224 -8.37 12.92 17.10
CA GLY A 224 -8.09 11.95 18.18
C GLY A 224 -9.23 10.96 18.49
N SER A 225 -10.43 11.20 17.95
CA SER A 225 -11.59 10.31 18.04
C SER A 225 -11.62 9.20 16.97
N MET A 226 -10.72 9.27 15.98
CA MET A 226 -10.64 8.31 14.88
C MET A 226 -9.88 7.05 15.34
N LYS A 227 -10.64 6.05 15.76
CA LYS A 227 -10.16 4.71 16.13
C LYS A 227 -11.02 3.63 15.47
N GLY A 228 -10.48 2.42 15.42
CA GLY A 228 -11.13 1.25 14.83
C GLY A 228 -11.50 1.48 13.38
N ASP A 229 -12.76 1.22 13.02
CA ASP A 229 -13.22 1.25 11.64
C ASP A 229 -13.08 2.63 10.98
N LYS A 230 -13.14 3.74 11.74
CA LYS A 230 -13.00 5.09 11.18
C LYS A 230 -11.59 5.32 10.61
N ILE A 231 -10.56 4.94 11.35
CA ILE A 231 -9.18 5.07 10.88
C ILE A 231 -8.86 4.01 9.84
N GLY A 232 -9.41 2.80 9.98
CA GLY A 232 -9.31 1.74 8.97
C GLY A 232 -9.87 2.21 7.62
N MET A 233 -11.09 2.76 7.60
CA MET A 233 -11.71 3.29 6.38
C MET A 233 -10.93 4.47 5.79
N CYS A 234 -10.37 5.33 6.62
CA CYS A 234 -9.51 6.42 6.16
C CYS A 234 -8.28 5.90 5.40
N LYS A 235 -7.59 4.90 5.97
CA LYS A 235 -6.45 4.24 5.31
C LYS A 235 -6.87 3.56 4.01
N LYS A 236 -7.97 2.81 4.03
CA LYS A 236 -8.55 2.13 2.86
C LYS A 236 -8.89 3.10 1.73
N ALA A 237 -9.52 4.23 2.06
CA ALA A 237 -9.82 5.29 1.11
C ALA A 237 -8.53 5.88 0.50
N GLY A 238 -7.47 6.06 1.29
CA GLY A 238 -6.16 6.47 0.78
C GLY A 238 -5.61 5.50 -0.27
N VAL A 239 -5.63 4.20 0.02
CA VAL A 239 -5.22 3.15 -0.94
C VAL A 239 -6.06 3.19 -2.21
N ALA A 240 -7.39 3.24 -2.07
CA ALA A 240 -8.31 3.24 -3.20
C ALA A 240 -8.15 4.49 -4.09
N LEU A 241 -7.94 5.66 -3.49
CA LEU A 241 -7.66 6.89 -4.24
C LEU A 241 -6.32 6.80 -4.98
N ALA A 242 -5.29 6.18 -4.37
CA ALA A 242 -3.96 6.09 -4.96
C ALA A 242 -4.03 5.21 -6.19
N TYR A 243 -4.71 4.09 -6.00
CA TYR A 243 -5.02 3.16 -7.06
C TYR A 243 -5.83 3.83 -8.18
N ARG A 244 -6.86 4.62 -7.85
CA ARG A 244 -7.68 5.32 -8.85
C ARG A 244 -6.88 6.36 -9.62
N ALA A 245 -6.03 7.15 -8.96
CA ALA A 245 -5.16 8.12 -9.62
C ALA A 245 -4.20 7.42 -10.61
N ILE A 246 -3.63 6.28 -10.19
CA ILE A 246 -2.82 5.43 -11.09
C ILE A 246 -3.67 4.97 -12.29
N GLN A 247 -4.90 4.50 -12.09
CA GLN A 247 -5.75 4.08 -13.21
C GLN A 247 -6.11 5.21 -14.18
N GLU A 248 -6.46 6.38 -13.65
CA GLU A 248 -6.90 7.53 -14.44
C GLU A 248 -5.74 8.31 -15.07
N ARG A 249 -4.49 7.95 -14.73
CA ARG A 249 -3.26 8.62 -15.19
C ARG A 249 -3.17 10.09 -14.73
N ASP A 250 -3.75 10.36 -13.57
CA ASP A 250 -3.88 11.70 -12.97
C ASP A 250 -2.58 12.16 -12.27
#